data_AF-A0A3D1TT73-F1
#
_entry.id   AF-A0A3D1TT73-F1
#
_cell.length_a   1.000
_cell.length_b   1.000
_cell.length_c   1.000
_cell.angle_alpha   90.00
_cell.angle_beta   90.00
_cell.angle_gamma   90.00
#
_symmetry.space_group_name_H-M   'P 1'
#
loop_
_entity.id
_entity.type
_entity.pdbx_description
1 polymer ?
#
loop_
_entity_poly.entity_id
_entity_poly.type
_entity_poly.pdbx_seq_one_letter_code
_entity_poly.pdbx_strand_id
1 'polypeptide(L)' 'AQVLRNPQWRVYELPISYYGRTYAEGKKITWRDGVKALGTIIRCRIGL' A
#
# COMPACT_ATOMS: atom_id res chain seq x y z
N ALA A 1 6.42 19.72 -4.96
CA ALA A 1 6.47 20.52 -3.72
C ALA A 1 6.23 22.02 -3.96
N GLN A 2 5.15 22.41 -4.67
CA GLN A 2 4.85 23.84 -4.93
C GLN A 2 4.22 24.54 -3.73
N VAL A 3 3.48 23.80 -2.89
CA VAL A 3 2.78 24.33 -1.69
C VAL A 3 3.76 24.84 -0.62
N LEU A 4 4.96 24.28 -0.52
CA LEU A 4 6.00 24.69 0.45
C LEU A 4 6.78 25.96 0.04
N ARG A 5 6.60 26.45 -1.19
CA ARG A 5 7.42 27.56 -1.74
C ARG A 5 6.80 28.95 -1.50
N ASN A 6 5.56 29.00 -1.00
CA ASN A 6 4.86 30.25 -0.72
C ASN A 6 5.08 30.67 0.76
N PRO A 7 5.77 31.79 1.05
CA PRO A 7 6.09 32.22 2.42
C PRO A 7 4.87 32.65 3.25
N GLN A 8 3.68 32.80 2.65
CA GLN A 8 2.45 33.11 3.40
C GLN A 8 1.88 31.91 4.16
N TRP A 9 2.36 30.69 3.90
CA TRP A 9 1.78 29.47 4.45
C TRP A 9 2.57 29.04 5.68
N ARG A 10 1.91 28.97 6.83
CA ARG A 10 2.50 28.47 8.07
C ARG A 10 2.36 26.95 8.10
N VAL A 11 3.50 26.25 8.08
CA VAL A 11 3.56 24.79 8.17
C VAL A 11 3.59 24.42 9.64
N TYR A 12 2.63 23.59 10.05
CA TYR A 12 2.57 23.04 11.40
C TYR A 12 2.70 21.52 11.30
N GLU A 13 3.56 20.95 12.15
CA GLU A 13 3.62 19.50 12.33
C GLU A 13 2.42 19.07 13.17
N LEU A 14 1.45 18.43 12.52
CA LEU A 14 0.37 17.76 13.23
C LEU A 14 0.74 16.28 13.40
N PRO A 15 0.55 15.71 14.60
CA PRO A 15 0.74 14.29 14.79
C PRO A 15 -0.25 13.52 13.90
N ILE A 16 0.27 12.60 13.09
CA ILE A 16 -0.57 11.71 12.31
C ILE A 16 -1.20 10.70 13.27
N SER A 17 -2.49 10.86 13.52
CA SER A 17 -3.28 9.83 14.21
C SER A 17 -3.67 8.76 13.20
N TYR A 18 -2.86 7.72 13.07
CA TYR A 18 -3.17 6.57 12.23
C TYR A 18 -3.89 5.51 13.05
N TYR A 19 -5.11 5.16 12.65
CA TYR A 19 -5.77 3.98 13.17
C TYR A 19 -5.16 2.76 12.49
N GLY A 20 -4.32 2.02 13.22
CA GLY A 20 -3.74 0.77 12.74
C GLY A 20 -4.85 -0.21 12.39
N ARG A 21 -4.90 -0.70 11.14
CA ARG A 21 -5.82 -1.78 10.77
C ARG A 21 -5.56 -2.97 11.68
N THR A 22 -6.62 -3.47 12.31
CA THR A 22 -6.48 -4.63 13.21
C THR A 22 -6.18 -5.89 12.38
N TYR A 23 -5.52 -6.89 12.98
CA TYR A 23 -5.26 -8.18 12.31
C TYR A 23 -6.55 -8.85 11.78
N ALA A 24 -7.70 -8.56 12.39
CA ALA A 24 -9.01 -9.00 11.93
C ALA A 24 -9.45 -8.34 10.61
N GLU A 25 -9.02 -7.11 10.36
CA GLU A 25 -9.19 -6.34 9.11
C GLU A 25 -8.04 -6.57 8.12
N GLY A 26 -7.00 -7.27 8.56
CA GLY A 26 -5.89 -7.70 7.72
C GLY A 26 -6.38 -8.56 6.56
N LYS A 27 -5.71 -8.44 5.41
CA LYS A 27 -6.05 -9.23 4.23
C LYS A 27 -5.78 -10.71 4.56
N LYS A 28 -6.84 -11.51 4.67
CA LYS A 28 -6.79 -12.97 4.92
C LYS A 28 -6.27 -13.72 3.68
N ILE A 29 -5.04 -13.42 3.28
CA ILE A 29 -4.38 -14.11 2.17
C ILE A 29 -4.20 -15.56 2.60
N THR A 30 -4.85 -16.45 1.86
CA THR A 30 -4.72 -17.89 2.08
C THR A 30 -3.67 -18.44 1.12
N TRP A 31 -3.07 -19.60 1.42
CA TRP A 31 -2.11 -20.27 0.53
C TRP A 31 -2.62 -20.44 -0.92
N ARG A 32 -3.95 -20.50 -1.10
CA ARG A 32 -4.64 -20.53 -2.40
C ARG A 32 -4.38 -19.28 -3.25
N ASP A 33 -4.28 -18.11 -2.63
CA ASP A 33 -3.91 -16.87 -3.31
C ASP A 33 -2.45 -16.91 -3.78
N GLY A 34 -1.59 -17.57 -2.99
CA GLY A 34 -0.19 -17.84 -3.36
C GLY A 34 -0.08 -18.72 -4.61
N VAL A 35 -0.89 -19.78 -4.72
CA VAL A 35 -0.91 -20.65 -5.93
C VAL A 35 -1.40 -19.88 -7.17
N LYS A 36 -2.44 -19.05 -7.03
CA LYS A 36 -2.91 -18.18 -8.14
C LYS A 36 -1.85 -17.17 -8.56
N ALA A 37 -1.15 -16.57 -7.61
CA ALA A 37 -0.05 -15.66 -7.89
C ALA A 37 1.09 -16.36 -8.61
N LEU A 38 1.49 -17.55 -8.13
CA LEU A 38 2.55 -18.36 -8.75
C LEU A 38 2.21 -18.73 -10.19
N GLY A 39 0.98 -19.19 -10.45
CA GLY A 39 0.51 -19.51 -11.80
C GLY A 39 0.50 -18.30 -12.74
N THR A 40 0.14 -17.11 -12.21
CA THR A 40 0.17 -15.86 -12.99
C THR A 40 1.60 -15.45 -13.32
N ILE A 41 2.52 -15.54 -12.35
CA ILE A 41 3.95 -15.23 -12.55
C ILE A 41 4.56 -16.15 -13.60
N ILE A 42 4.31 -17.46 -13.51
CA ILE A 42 4.81 -18.45 -14.47
C ILE A 42 4.25 -18.16 -15.87
N ARG A 43 2.95 -17.87 -15.99
CA ARG A 43 2.32 -17.51 -17.26
C ARG A 43 2.94 -16.25 -17.88
N CYS A 44 3.09 -15.18 -17.10
CA CYS A 44 3.70 -13.93 -17.55
C CYS A 44 5.20 -14.08 -17.88
N ARG A 45 5.92 -14.98 -17.19
CA ARG A 45 7.35 -15.22 -17.41
C ARG A 45 7.64 -16.05 -18.65
N ILE A 46 6.77 -17.02 -18.96
CA ILE A 46 6.97 -17.97 -20.08
C ILE A 46 6.31 -17.47 -21.38
N GLY A 47 5.48 -16.43 -21.33
CA GLY A 47 4.97 -15.75 -22.54
C GLY A 47 3.86 -16.54 -23.24
N LEU A 48 2.78 -16.83 -22.52
CA LEU A 48 1.46 -17.07 -23.12
C LEU A 48 0.66 -15.76 -23.15
#